data_AF-A0A353NA16-F1
#
_entry.id   AF-A0A353NA16-F1
#
_cell.length_a   1.000
_cell.length_b   1.000
_cell.length_c   1.000
_cell.angle_alpha   90.00
_cell.angle_beta   90.00
_cell.angle_gamma   90.00
#
_symmetry.space_group_name_H-M   'P 1'
#
loop_
_entity.id
_entity.type
_entity.pdbx_description
1 polymer ?
#
loop_
_entity_poly.entity_id
_entity_poly.type
_entity_poly.pdbx_seq_one_letter_code
_entity_poly.pdbx_strand_id
1 'polypeptide(L)'
;LLNEERQEGFEYYCRLITYAESPFIRMELRLTNTSSQGVLVEETWVKFDSFKKEESYEIAFGSGGKTPLSAALKKNEFGRVLVDGSGRVQWGGVLAAYSPKQEYTPSALGWADLTGKQWGLSIGIKAFRQQYPKGIQVKGDGEFKVNLIPSSSKIPWESGMAKTHKLTLYFHSKKEREFLKYIEGITNYPPIGVASPDWFNEVGTFNQPLITTKFASALEPELMAMALLLKEKNWSELLNLYGPPDYGAEINPKHWGLFNYGDLRTNFSSPWAQSGDYWNNNAYDLPYQLLVAYLQTGDSSFLEIGEAALTHFKDVDL
;
A
#
# COMPACT_ATOMS: atom_id res chain seq x y z
N LEU A 1 17.35 -17.11 20.77
CA LEU A 1 16.20 -16.19 20.63
C LEU A 1 16.10 -15.46 21.96
N LEU A 2 16.71 -14.28 22.02
CA LEU A 2 16.84 -13.49 23.23
C LEU A 2 15.46 -13.02 23.67
N ASN A 3 15.13 -13.24 24.94
CA ASN A 3 14.04 -12.56 25.63
C ASN A 3 14.38 -11.06 25.65
N GLU A 4 13.95 -10.34 24.63
CA GLU A 4 13.79 -8.89 24.73
C GLU A 4 12.53 -8.66 25.58
N GLU A 5 12.68 -7.87 26.63
CA GLU A 5 11.56 -7.39 27.45
C GLU A 5 10.46 -6.89 26.51
N ARG A 6 9.28 -7.55 26.52
CA ARG A 6 8.08 -6.98 25.90
C ARG A 6 7.87 -5.63 26.56
N GLN A 7 8.17 -4.54 25.85
CA GLN A 7 7.72 -3.24 26.28
C GLN A 7 6.20 -3.26 26.25
N GLU A 8 5.59 -2.99 27.40
CA GLU A 8 4.16 -2.76 27.52
C GLU A 8 3.78 -1.62 26.55
N GLY A 9 2.78 -1.83 25.70
CA GLY A 9 2.16 -0.77 24.92
C GLY A 9 2.01 -1.01 23.42
N PHE A 10 2.76 -1.94 22.81
CA PHE A 10 2.51 -2.36 21.42
C PHE A 10 2.55 -3.86 21.25
N GLU A 11 1.63 -4.38 20.45
CA GLU A 11 1.66 -5.74 19.93
C GLU A 11 1.85 -5.73 18.42
N TYR A 12 2.53 -6.77 17.91
CA TYR A 12 2.67 -6.97 16.48
C TYR A 12 2.21 -8.36 16.05
N TYR A 13 1.62 -8.42 14.86
CA TYR A 13 1.31 -9.64 14.15
C TYR A 13 2.02 -9.59 12.80
N CYS A 14 2.88 -10.58 12.54
CA CYS A 14 3.62 -10.70 11.29
C CYS A 14 3.21 -11.98 10.57
N ARG A 15 2.67 -11.83 9.36
CA ARG A 15 2.35 -12.94 8.46
C ARG A 15 3.33 -12.95 7.30
N LEU A 16 4.03 -14.06 7.13
CA LEU A 16 4.85 -14.34 5.97
C LEU A 16 4.09 -15.25 5.01
N ILE A 17 3.99 -14.83 3.75
CA ILE A 17 3.30 -15.57 2.70
C ILE A 17 4.35 -15.95 1.65
N THR A 18 4.52 -17.25 1.47
CA THR A 18 5.48 -17.85 0.54
C THR A 18 4.73 -18.71 -0.47
N TYR A 19 5.18 -18.70 -1.71
CA TYR A 19 4.59 -19.49 -2.79
C TYR A 19 5.65 -20.46 -3.32
N ALA A 20 5.23 -21.67 -3.72
CA ALA A 20 6.11 -22.59 -4.40
C ALA A 20 6.69 -21.93 -5.66
N GLU A 21 7.98 -22.18 -5.92
CA GLU A 21 8.69 -21.71 -7.13
C GLU A 21 8.70 -20.19 -7.33
N SER A 22 8.42 -19.41 -6.29
CA SER A 22 8.43 -17.95 -6.35
C SER A 22 9.65 -17.35 -5.65
N PRO A 23 10.34 -16.38 -6.26
CA PRO A 23 11.53 -15.75 -5.69
C PRO A 23 11.21 -14.66 -4.65
N PHE A 24 9.96 -14.55 -4.18
CA PHE A 24 9.56 -13.49 -3.26
C PHE A 24 8.74 -13.99 -2.07
N ILE A 25 8.81 -13.22 -0.99
CA ILE A 25 8.01 -13.38 0.22
C ILE A 25 7.17 -12.11 0.37
N ARG A 26 5.87 -12.27 0.64
CA ARG A 26 5.04 -11.15 1.11
C ARG A 26 4.99 -11.15 2.62
N MET A 27 5.19 -9.99 3.22
CA MET A 27 5.11 -9.78 4.65
C MET A 27 3.98 -8.81 4.94
N GLU A 28 3.02 -9.24 5.76
CA GLU A 28 2.00 -8.37 6.34
C GLU A 28 2.32 -8.17 7.82
N LEU A 29 2.69 -6.94 8.18
CA LEU A 29 3.03 -6.57 9.55
C LEU A 29 1.96 -5.62 10.09
N ARG A 30 1.15 -6.09 11.04
CA ARG A 30 0.19 -5.27 11.78
C ARG A 30 0.77 -4.90 13.13
N LEU A 31 0.77 -3.61 13.45
CA LEU A 31 1.15 -3.07 14.75
C LEU A 31 -0.11 -2.54 15.43
N THR A 32 -0.29 -2.78 16.71
CA THR A 32 -1.44 -2.33 17.49
C THR A 32 -0.95 -1.64 18.75
N ASN A 33 -1.40 -0.42 19.01
CA ASN A 33 -1.15 0.22 20.30
C ASN A 33 -2.08 -0.41 21.35
N THR A 34 -1.52 -1.20 22.25
CA THR A 34 -2.25 -1.88 23.33
C THR A 34 -2.11 -1.18 24.68
N SER A 35 -1.44 -0.02 24.71
CA SER A 35 -1.40 0.80 25.93
C SER A 35 -2.78 1.39 26.24
N SER A 36 -3.01 1.81 27.48
CA SER A 36 -4.30 2.35 27.93
C SER A 36 -4.60 3.77 27.42
N GLN A 37 -3.67 4.41 26.71
CA GLN A 37 -3.80 5.79 26.24
C GLN A 37 -3.10 5.97 24.89
N GLY A 38 -3.35 7.09 24.22
CA GLY A 38 -2.58 7.46 23.04
C GLY A 38 -1.10 7.64 23.38
N VAL A 39 -0.22 7.20 22.48
CA VAL A 39 1.24 7.30 22.63
C VAL A 39 1.85 8.04 21.46
N LEU A 40 2.88 8.85 21.73
CA LEU A 40 3.62 9.54 20.68
C LEU A 40 4.76 8.63 20.20
N VAL A 41 4.60 8.01 19.03
CA VAL A 41 5.60 7.13 18.45
C VAL A 41 6.67 7.95 17.74
N GLU A 42 7.92 7.76 18.13
CA GLU A 42 9.07 8.49 17.55
C GLU A 42 9.67 7.77 16.34
N GLU A 43 9.74 6.45 16.36
CA GLU A 43 10.26 5.66 15.25
C GLU A 43 9.63 4.26 15.24
N THR A 44 9.43 3.71 14.05
CA THR A 44 9.08 2.31 13.85
C THR A 44 9.77 1.81 12.60
N TRP A 45 10.42 0.66 12.68
CA TRP A 45 11.19 0.13 11.56
C TRP A 45 11.20 -1.39 11.53
N VAL A 46 11.45 -1.92 10.34
CA VAL A 46 11.83 -3.31 10.11
C VAL A 46 13.23 -3.30 9.51
N LYS A 47 14.12 -4.12 10.06
CA LYS A 47 15.51 -4.21 9.61
C LYS A 47 15.80 -5.61 9.12
N PHE A 48 16.56 -5.68 8.04
CA PHE A 48 17.11 -6.91 7.49
C PHE A 48 18.61 -6.75 7.31
N ASP A 49 19.37 -7.76 7.67
CA ASP A 49 20.81 -7.80 7.40
C ASP A 49 21.08 -8.77 6.25
N SER A 50 22.03 -8.43 5.39
CA SER A 50 22.45 -9.34 4.33
C SER A 50 23.00 -10.65 4.88
N PHE A 51 22.75 -11.75 4.15
CA PHE A 51 23.27 -13.07 4.51
C PHE A 51 24.79 -13.15 4.44
N LYS A 52 25.44 -12.32 3.61
CA LYS A 52 26.90 -12.23 3.47
C LYS A 52 27.32 -10.78 3.31
N LYS A 53 28.32 -10.35 4.07
CA LYS A 53 28.93 -9.03 3.93
C LYS A 53 29.91 -9.04 2.77
N GLU A 54 29.77 -8.09 1.85
CA GLU A 54 30.65 -7.89 0.72
C GLU A 54 31.37 -6.53 0.81
N GLU A 55 32.44 -6.35 0.03
CA GLU A 55 33.23 -5.10 0.04
C GLU A 55 32.51 -3.92 -0.64
N SER A 56 31.62 -4.24 -1.57
CA SER A 56 30.85 -3.28 -2.36
C SER A 56 29.56 -3.91 -2.84
N TYR A 57 28.51 -3.11 -2.91
CA TYR A 57 27.25 -3.49 -3.54
C TYR A 57 26.88 -2.49 -4.64
N GLU A 58 25.97 -2.90 -5.51
CA GLU A 58 25.19 -2.00 -6.36
C GLU A 58 23.83 -1.79 -5.70
N ILE A 59 23.32 -0.57 -5.71
CA ILE A 59 21.96 -0.27 -5.26
C ILE A 59 21.09 0.21 -6.41
N ALA A 60 19.79 -0.05 -6.31
CA ALA A 60 18.77 0.59 -7.11
C ALA A 60 17.60 1.07 -6.24
N PHE A 61 16.94 2.17 -6.61
CA PHE A 61 15.78 2.70 -5.93
C PHE A 61 14.71 3.13 -6.93
N GLY A 62 13.44 2.84 -6.63
CA GLY A 62 12.31 3.40 -7.38
C GLY A 62 12.32 4.91 -7.27
N SER A 63 12.43 5.62 -8.40
CA SER A 63 12.65 7.08 -8.41
C SER A 63 11.37 7.91 -8.42
N GLY A 64 10.23 7.25 -8.68
CA GLY A 64 8.99 7.90 -9.11
C GLY A 64 8.99 8.30 -10.59
N GLY A 65 10.11 8.22 -11.30
CA GLY A 65 10.20 8.46 -12.75
C GLY A 65 10.32 7.16 -13.56
N LYS A 66 10.49 7.29 -14.88
CA LYS A 66 10.60 6.17 -15.83
C LYS A 66 11.79 5.22 -15.58
N THR A 67 12.82 5.71 -14.90
CA THR A 67 14.07 4.95 -14.66
C THR A 67 14.40 4.93 -13.16
N PRO A 68 14.74 3.77 -12.58
CA PRO A 68 15.27 3.70 -11.23
C PRO A 68 16.55 4.52 -11.07
N LEU A 69 16.86 4.94 -9.84
CA LEU A 69 18.18 5.47 -9.49
C LEU A 69 19.10 4.30 -9.18
N SER A 70 20.32 4.33 -9.69
CA SER A 70 21.33 3.32 -9.36
C SER A 70 22.65 3.96 -8.98
N ALA A 71 23.38 3.34 -8.05
CA ALA A 71 24.71 3.76 -7.65
C ALA A 71 25.53 2.57 -7.12
N ALA A 72 26.86 2.69 -7.16
CA ALA A 72 27.72 1.81 -6.37
C ALA A 72 27.69 2.26 -4.90
N LEU A 73 27.78 1.31 -3.99
CA LEU A 73 27.72 1.54 -2.55
C LEU A 73 28.90 0.89 -1.84
N LYS A 74 29.80 1.71 -1.30
CA LYS A 74 30.94 1.23 -0.48
C LYS A 74 30.48 0.93 0.94
N LYS A 75 31.27 0.12 1.65
CA LYS A 75 30.98 -0.36 3.03
C LYS A 75 30.45 0.68 4.02
N ASN A 76 30.96 1.92 4.00
CA ASN A 76 30.58 2.98 4.94
C ASN A 76 29.57 3.99 4.36
N GLU A 77 29.06 3.75 3.15
CA GLU A 77 28.09 4.60 2.49
C GLU A 77 26.67 4.04 2.67
N PHE A 78 25.68 4.88 2.42
CA PHE A 78 24.27 4.48 2.38
C PHE A 78 23.54 5.18 1.23
N GLY A 79 22.44 4.58 0.78
CA GLY A 79 21.42 5.20 -0.05
C GLY A 79 20.10 5.24 0.70
N ARG A 80 19.32 6.31 0.54
CA ARG A 80 18.02 6.44 1.22
C ARG A 80 17.01 7.19 0.38
N VAL A 81 15.75 6.75 0.46
CA VAL A 81 14.56 7.53 0.15
C VAL A 81 13.70 7.66 1.41
N LEU A 82 13.18 8.85 1.66
CA LEU A 82 12.31 9.18 2.78
C LEU A 82 11.14 10.02 2.27
N VAL A 83 9.93 9.76 2.74
CA VAL A 83 8.79 10.66 2.63
C VAL A 83 8.48 11.16 4.03
N ASP A 84 8.61 12.46 4.24
CA ASP A 84 8.41 13.08 5.56
C ASP A 84 6.92 13.17 5.94
N GLY A 85 6.63 13.64 7.16
CA GLY A 85 5.26 13.81 7.66
C GLY A 85 4.40 14.83 6.90
N SER A 86 4.97 15.55 5.93
CA SER A 86 4.25 16.45 5.02
C SER A 86 4.09 15.87 3.60
N GLY A 87 4.53 14.64 3.36
CA GLY A 87 4.46 13.98 2.05
C GLY A 87 5.60 14.36 1.09
N ARG A 88 6.62 15.10 1.56
CA ARG A 88 7.77 15.50 0.72
C ARG A 88 8.80 14.39 0.65
N VAL A 89 9.25 14.11 -0.57
CA VAL A 89 10.27 13.11 -0.86
C VAL A 89 11.66 13.69 -0.65
N GLN A 90 12.51 12.97 0.07
CA GLN A 90 13.88 13.35 0.41
C GLN A 90 14.83 12.19 0.10
N TRP A 91 15.87 12.48 -0.67
CA TRP A 91 16.92 11.53 -1.00
C TRP A 91 18.14 11.76 -0.11
N GLY A 92 18.85 10.68 0.24
CA GLY A 92 19.97 10.75 1.18
C GLY A 92 21.16 9.88 0.80
N GLY A 93 22.30 10.16 1.42
CA GLY A 93 23.55 9.46 1.20
C GLY A 93 24.06 9.66 -0.23
N VAL A 94 24.46 8.58 -0.90
CA VAL A 94 24.99 8.64 -2.29
C VAL A 94 23.95 9.13 -3.31
N LEU A 95 22.67 9.21 -2.93
CA LEU A 95 21.56 9.69 -3.78
C LEU A 95 21.14 11.14 -3.48
N ALA A 96 21.79 11.84 -2.54
CA ALA A 96 21.35 13.16 -2.07
C ALA A 96 21.32 14.26 -3.14
N ALA A 97 22.10 14.12 -4.22
CA ALA A 97 22.12 15.06 -5.33
C ALA A 97 20.94 14.89 -6.31
N TYR A 98 20.12 13.85 -6.14
CA TYR A 98 18.99 13.62 -7.03
C TYR A 98 17.81 14.55 -6.72
N SER A 99 17.34 15.22 -7.77
CA SER A 99 16.15 16.08 -7.74
C SER A 99 15.18 15.63 -8.84
N PRO A 100 13.91 15.33 -8.52
CA PRO A 100 12.93 14.89 -9.51
C PRO A 100 12.68 15.96 -10.58
N LYS A 101 12.71 15.58 -11.86
CA LYS A 101 12.37 16.45 -13.00
C LYS A 101 10.95 16.11 -13.50
N GLN A 102 9.95 16.58 -12.75
CA GLN A 102 8.54 16.79 -13.13
C GLN A 102 7.64 15.67 -13.69
N GLU A 103 8.12 14.45 -13.95
CA GLU A 103 7.23 13.27 -14.00
C GLU A 103 7.44 12.45 -12.72
N TYR A 104 6.38 12.35 -11.90
CA TYR A 104 6.43 11.68 -10.62
C TYR A 104 5.20 10.80 -10.44
N THR A 105 5.38 9.50 -10.63
CA THR A 105 4.40 8.44 -10.37
C THR A 105 4.61 7.93 -8.94
N PRO A 106 3.68 8.20 -8.00
CA PRO A 106 3.82 7.79 -6.59
C PRO A 106 4.05 6.28 -6.40
N SER A 107 3.39 5.44 -7.19
CA SER A 107 3.52 3.97 -7.11
C SER A 107 4.87 3.44 -7.62
N ALA A 108 5.63 4.23 -8.38
CA ALA A 108 6.99 3.91 -8.80
C ALA A 108 8.06 4.30 -7.74
N LEU A 109 7.64 4.86 -6.60
CA LEU A 109 8.45 5.01 -5.39
C LEU A 109 8.17 3.86 -4.42
N GLY A 110 9.06 3.62 -3.46
CA GLY A 110 8.78 2.75 -2.32
C GLY A 110 9.38 1.36 -2.40
N TRP A 111 10.41 1.19 -3.22
CA TRP A 111 11.25 0.01 -3.22
C TRP A 111 12.72 0.38 -3.36
N ALA A 112 13.58 -0.49 -2.84
CA ALA A 112 15.03 -0.41 -2.98
C ALA A 112 15.64 -1.79 -3.17
N ASP A 113 16.79 -1.82 -3.81
CA ASP A 113 17.56 -3.02 -4.10
C ASP A 113 19.00 -2.89 -3.59
N LEU A 114 19.57 -4.03 -3.18
CA LEU A 114 20.99 -4.23 -2.94
C LEU A 114 21.45 -5.50 -3.66
N THR A 115 22.30 -5.31 -4.66
CA THR A 115 22.88 -6.38 -5.46
C THR A 115 24.35 -6.57 -5.12
N GLY A 116 24.70 -7.77 -4.63
CA GLY A 116 26.09 -8.20 -4.39
C GLY A 116 26.70 -8.91 -5.60
N LYS A 117 27.75 -9.71 -5.39
CA LYS A 117 28.45 -10.45 -6.46
C LYS A 117 27.63 -11.60 -7.03
N GLN A 118 26.81 -12.28 -6.21
CA GLN A 118 26.07 -13.49 -6.60
C GLN A 118 24.56 -13.35 -6.43
N TRP A 119 24.14 -12.70 -5.35
CA TRP A 119 22.75 -12.59 -4.93
C TRP A 119 22.38 -11.11 -4.75
N GLY A 120 21.09 -10.82 -4.71
CA GLY A 120 20.55 -9.53 -4.34
C GLY A 120 19.21 -9.68 -3.62
N LEU A 121 18.82 -8.60 -2.95
CA LEU A 121 17.56 -8.48 -2.23
C LEU A 121 16.94 -7.14 -2.61
N SER A 122 15.72 -7.19 -3.12
CA SER A 122 14.89 -6.01 -3.29
C SER A 122 13.78 -6.02 -2.23
N ILE A 123 13.52 -4.87 -1.63
CA ILE A 123 12.44 -4.68 -0.67
C ILE A 123 11.52 -3.56 -1.16
N GLY A 124 10.23 -3.86 -1.24
CA GLY A 124 9.18 -2.92 -1.60
C GLY A 124 8.14 -2.78 -0.49
N ILE A 125 7.52 -1.61 -0.39
CA ILE A 125 6.46 -1.29 0.56
C ILE A 125 5.26 -0.78 -0.22
N LYS A 126 4.11 -1.43 -0.08
CA LYS A 126 2.88 -1.03 -0.76
C LYS A 126 2.45 0.38 -0.34
N ALA A 127 2.01 1.17 -1.31
CA ALA A 127 1.49 2.53 -1.09
C ALA A 127 2.45 3.43 -0.29
N PHE A 128 3.75 3.35 -0.60
CA PHE A 128 4.82 3.97 0.18
C PHE A 128 4.63 5.47 0.39
N ARG A 129 4.39 6.21 -0.70
CA ARG A 129 4.17 7.66 -0.63
C ARG A 129 2.80 7.97 -0.05
N GLN A 130 1.78 7.22 -0.43
CA GLN A 130 0.40 7.48 -0.03
C GLN A 130 0.18 7.26 1.48
N GLN A 131 1.00 6.43 2.12
CA GLN A 131 0.96 6.18 3.57
C GLN A 131 2.10 6.88 4.33
N TYR A 132 2.54 8.06 3.87
CA TYR A 132 3.59 8.82 4.53
C TYR A 132 3.27 9.11 6.03
N PRO A 133 4.27 9.26 6.90
CA PRO A 133 5.72 9.23 6.60
C PRO A 133 6.26 7.80 6.47
N LYS A 134 7.27 7.59 5.59
CA LYS A 134 7.97 6.30 5.41
C LYS A 134 9.39 6.48 4.89
N GLY A 135 10.25 5.48 5.08
CA GLY A 135 11.62 5.51 4.55
C GLY A 135 12.15 4.13 4.17
N ILE A 136 13.09 4.09 3.24
CA ILE A 136 13.92 2.92 2.94
C ILE A 136 15.36 3.39 2.90
N GLN A 137 16.21 2.77 3.71
CA GLN A 137 17.64 2.99 3.74
C GLN A 137 18.36 1.67 3.51
N VAL A 138 19.40 1.72 2.69
CA VAL A 138 20.29 0.60 2.42
C VAL A 138 21.72 1.03 2.67
N LYS A 139 22.48 0.25 3.44
CA LYS A 139 23.88 0.52 3.77
C LYS A 139 24.81 -0.43 3.03
N GLY A 140 26.03 0.03 2.73
CA GLY A 140 27.04 -0.76 2.04
C GLY A 140 27.63 -1.90 2.87
N ASP A 141 27.22 -2.05 4.14
CA ASP A 141 27.54 -3.21 4.97
C ASP A 141 26.50 -4.35 4.85
N GLY A 142 25.44 -4.15 4.07
CA GLY A 142 24.40 -5.14 3.83
C GLY A 142 23.09 -4.90 4.59
N GLU A 143 23.01 -3.85 5.43
CA GLU A 143 21.79 -3.54 6.18
C GLU A 143 20.72 -2.87 5.29
N PHE A 144 19.50 -3.39 5.36
CA PHE A 144 18.27 -2.72 4.95
C PHE A 144 17.51 -2.26 6.18
N LYS A 145 17.12 -0.99 6.21
CA LYS A 145 16.19 -0.44 7.19
C LYS A 145 14.97 0.14 6.47
N VAL A 146 13.82 -0.46 6.71
CA VAL A 146 12.51 0.05 6.31
C VAL A 146 11.92 0.82 7.47
N ASN A 147 11.81 2.13 7.34
CA ASN A 147 11.10 2.98 8.30
C ASN A 147 9.60 2.99 7.97
N LEU A 148 8.81 2.42 8.87
CA LEU A 148 7.34 2.49 8.84
C LEU A 148 6.85 3.83 9.41
N ILE A 149 7.57 4.32 10.43
CA ILE A 149 7.56 5.70 10.93
C ILE A 149 9.03 6.11 11.08
N PRO A 150 9.52 7.11 10.32
CA PRO A 150 10.89 7.58 10.44
C PRO A 150 11.07 8.49 11.66
N SER A 151 12.27 8.51 12.24
CA SER A 151 12.62 9.34 13.41
C SER A 151 12.45 10.85 13.21
N SER A 152 12.34 11.30 11.96
CA SER A 152 12.01 12.68 11.60
C SER A 152 10.53 13.03 11.79
N SER A 153 9.69 12.09 12.20
CA SER A 153 8.24 12.29 12.30
C SER A 153 7.70 11.62 13.55
N LYS A 154 7.21 12.44 14.48
CA LYS A 154 6.53 11.96 15.69
C LYS A 154 5.04 11.84 15.39
N ILE A 155 4.48 10.66 15.59
CA ILE A 155 3.10 10.36 15.22
C ILE A 155 2.30 9.97 16.47
N PRO A 156 1.19 10.67 16.78
CA PRO A 156 0.28 10.22 17.81
C PRO A 156 -0.43 8.94 17.34
N TRP A 157 -0.42 7.91 18.17
CA TRP A 157 -1.06 6.62 17.90
C TRP A 157 -2.02 6.31 19.03
N GLU A 158 -3.32 6.30 18.74
CA GLU A 158 -4.36 6.15 19.76
C GLU A 158 -4.43 4.73 20.33
N SER A 159 -4.94 4.58 21.55
CA SER A 159 -5.12 3.27 22.20
C SER A 159 -6.09 2.39 21.40
N GLY A 160 -5.77 1.11 21.24
CA GLY A 160 -6.55 0.14 20.48
C GLY A 160 -6.32 0.19 18.96
N MET A 161 -5.88 1.33 18.45
CA MET A 161 -5.67 1.56 17.02
C MET A 161 -4.53 0.68 16.47
N ALA A 162 -4.74 0.13 15.29
CA ALA A 162 -3.76 -0.67 14.57
C ALA A 162 -3.29 -0.01 13.27
N LYS A 163 -2.23 -0.58 12.68
CA LYS A 163 -1.81 -0.28 11.31
C LYS A 163 -1.10 -1.47 10.68
N THR A 164 -1.58 -1.87 9.51
CA THR A 164 -1.00 -2.91 8.68
C THR A 164 -0.10 -2.32 7.60
N HIS A 165 1.11 -2.86 7.49
CA HIS A 165 2.08 -2.58 6.44
C HIS A 165 2.31 -3.83 5.61
N LYS A 166 2.31 -3.69 4.28
CA LYS A 166 2.53 -4.78 3.33
C LYS A 166 3.85 -4.57 2.63
N LEU A 167 4.78 -5.49 2.86
CA LEU A 167 6.12 -5.48 2.27
C LEU A 167 6.27 -6.66 1.31
N THR A 168 7.06 -6.46 0.26
CA THR A 168 7.54 -7.54 -0.61
C THR A 168 9.04 -7.64 -0.50
N LEU A 169 9.55 -8.84 -0.25
CA LEU A 169 10.98 -9.16 -0.30
C LEU A 169 11.21 -10.03 -1.53
N TYR A 170 11.99 -9.56 -2.48
CA TYR A 170 12.31 -10.27 -3.72
C TYR A 170 13.79 -10.66 -3.72
N PHE A 171 14.06 -11.96 -3.83
CA PHE A 171 15.41 -12.52 -3.84
C PHE A 171 15.80 -12.85 -5.27
N HIS A 172 16.97 -12.39 -5.70
CA HIS A 172 17.40 -12.60 -7.09
C HIS A 172 18.89 -12.91 -7.17
N SER A 173 19.32 -13.36 -8.35
CA SER A 173 20.74 -13.45 -8.67
C SER A 173 21.22 -12.19 -9.38
N LYS A 174 22.53 -11.91 -9.34
CA LYS A 174 23.13 -10.80 -10.12
C LYS A 174 22.89 -10.93 -11.63
N LYS A 175 22.61 -12.14 -12.12
CA LYS A 175 22.40 -12.42 -13.55
C LYS A 175 20.97 -12.11 -14.01
N GLU A 176 20.02 -12.04 -13.07
CA GLU A 176 18.63 -11.73 -13.38
C GLU A 176 18.49 -10.29 -13.87
N ARG A 177 17.70 -10.07 -14.93
CA ARG A 177 17.60 -8.76 -15.60
C ARG A 177 16.30 -8.02 -15.32
N GLU A 178 15.24 -8.74 -14.97
CA GLU A 178 13.89 -8.20 -14.87
C GLU A 178 13.43 -7.96 -13.41
N PHE A 179 14.26 -8.31 -12.42
CA PHE A 179 13.91 -8.22 -10.99
C PHE A 179 13.43 -6.83 -10.57
N LEU A 180 13.99 -5.75 -11.16
CA LEU A 180 13.57 -4.37 -10.90
C LEU A 180 12.12 -4.12 -11.34
N LYS A 181 11.71 -4.66 -12.50
CA LYS A 181 10.32 -4.55 -12.96
C LYS A 181 9.38 -5.38 -12.08
N TYR A 182 9.84 -6.56 -11.63
CA TYR A 182 9.07 -7.40 -10.74
C TYR A 182 8.83 -6.74 -9.39
N ILE A 183 9.86 -6.21 -8.72
CA ILE A 183 9.68 -5.55 -7.41
C ILE A 183 8.81 -4.30 -7.53
N GLU A 184 8.97 -3.50 -8.59
CA GLU A 184 8.13 -2.32 -8.84
C GLU A 184 6.65 -2.70 -8.99
N GLY A 185 6.36 -3.68 -9.86
CA GLY A 185 4.99 -4.13 -10.13
C GLY A 185 4.35 -4.86 -8.96
N ILE A 186 4.97 -5.93 -8.46
CA ILE A 186 4.35 -6.84 -7.49
C ILE A 186 4.13 -6.22 -6.11
N THR A 187 4.88 -5.15 -5.78
CA THR A 187 4.76 -4.44 -4.50
C THR A 187 3.40 -3.76 -4.36
N ASN A 188 2.93 -3.08 -5.42
CA ASN A 188 1.66 -2.37 -5.41
C ASN A 188 0.53 -3.18 -6.06
N TYR A 189 0.85 -3.89 -7.15
CA TYR A 189 -0.09 -4.53 -8.07
C TYR A 189 0.22 -6.03 -8.23
N PRO A 190 0.09 -6.83 -7.15
CA PRO A 190 0.25 -8.27 -7.27
C PRO A 190 -0.85 -8.83 -8.21
N PRO A 191 -0.54 -9.82 -9.06
CA PRO A 191 -1.54 -10.44 -9.91
C PRO A 191 -2.60 -11.15 -9.07
N ILE A 192 -3.87 -10.99 -9.43
CA ILE A 192 -5.02 -11.57 -8.74
C ILE A 192 -5.80 -12.44 -9.72
N GLY A 193 -6.02 -13.70 -9.32
CA GLY A 193 -6.96 -14.59 -10.00
C GLY A 193 -8.33 -14.49 -9.36
N VAL A 194 -9.36 -14.25 -10.16
CA VAL A 194 -10.76 -14.17 -9.71
C VAL A 194 -11.66 -14.97 -10.66
N ALA A 195 -12.67 -15.65 -10.11
CA ALA A 195 -13.69 -16.32 -10.91
C ALA A 195 -14.58 -15.27 -11.62
N SER A 196 -15.27 -15.66 -12.68
CA SER A 196 -16.17 -14.74 -13.38
C SER A 196 -17.37 -14.36 -12.49
N PRO A 197 -17.91 -13.13 -12.60
CA PRO A 197 -19.10 -12.74 -11.85
C PRO A 197 -20.33 -13.58 -12.17
N ASP A 198 -20.43 -14.11 -13.40
CA ASP A 198 -21.49 -15.05 -13.76
C ASP A 198 -21.40 -16.36 -12.99
N TRP A 199 -20.18 -16.87 -12.77
CA TRP A 199 -19.99 -18.08 -11.97
C TRP A 199 -20.42 -17.87 -10.51
N PHE A 200 -20.10 -16.72 -9.92
CA PHE A 200 -20.56 -16.37 -8.57
C PHE A 200 -22.09 -16.34 -8.45
N ASN A 201 -22.77 -15.83 -9.48
CA ASN A 201 -24.23 -15.82 -9.58
C ASN A 201 -24.80 -17.23 -9.71
N GLU A 202 -24.22 -18.07 -10.57
CA GLU A 202 -24.67 -19.45 -10.82
C GLU A 202 -24.63 -20.32 -9.57
N VAL A 203 -23.59 -20.17 -8.73
CA VAL A 203 -23.43 -20.95 -7.50
C VAL A 203 -24.09 -20.30 -6.28
N GLY A 204 -24.69 -19.11 -6.43
CA GLY A 204 -25.38 -18.42 -5.34
C GLY A 204 -24.46 -17.99 -4.19
N THR A 205 -23.23 -17.55 -4.49
CA THR A 205 -22.24 -17.17 -3.46
C THR A 205 -22.73 -16.00 -2.60
N PHE A 206 -23.46 -15.07 -3.20
CA PHE A 206 -23.93 -13.84 -2.56
C PHE A 206 -25.46 -13.83 -2.46
N ASN A 207 -25.98 -13.23 -1.39
CA ASN A 207 -27.43 -13.08 -1.18
C ASN A 207 -28.10 -12.21 -2.26
N GLN A 208 -27.34 -11.29 -2.87
CA GLN A 208 -27.78 -10.48 -3.99
C GLN A 208 -26.94 -10.83 -5.22
N PRO A 209 -27.55 -11.01 -6.40
CA PRO A 209 -26.81 -11.30 -7.62
C PRO A 209 -25.97 -10.09 -8.05
N LEU A 210 -24.79 -10.38 -8.60
CA LEU A 210 -23.96 -9.41 -9.29
C LEU A 210 -24.63 -8.97 -10.59
N ILE A 211 -24.63 -7.66 -10.90
CA ILE A 211 -25.26 -7.11 -12.10
C ILE A 211 -24.33 -7.34 -13.31
N THR A 212 -24.28 -8.56 -13.83
CA THR A 212 -23.51 -8.91 -15.03
C THR A 212 -24.28 -8.60 -16.31
N THR A 213 -23.61 -8.62 -17.47
CA THR A 213 -24.28 -8.51 -18.77
C THR A 213 -25.28 -9.65 -18.97
N LYS A 214 -24.91 -10.87 -18.59
CA LYS A 214 -25.80 -12.05 -18.64
C LYS A 214 -27.02 -11.86 -17.75
N PHE A 215 -26.83 -11.43 -16.50
CA PHE A 215 -27.93 -11.15 -15.57
C PHE A 215 -28.85 -10.05 -16.10
N ALA A 216 -28.29 -8.92 -16.53
CA ALA A 216 -29.06 -7.79 -17.05
C ALA A 216 -29.87 -8.16 -18.30
N SER A 217 -29.31 -8.98 -19.20
CA SER A 217 -29.99 -9.43 -20.43
C SER A 217 -31.21 -10.33 -20.19
N ALA A 218 -31.33 -10.91 -18.99
CA ALA A 218 -32.46 -11.72 -18.59
C ALA A 218 -33.59 -10.90 -17.93
N LEU A 219 -33.38 -9.60 -17.73
CA LEU A 219 -34.40 -8.69 -17.18
C LEU A 219 -35.35 -8.21 -18.28
N GLU A 220 -36.55 -7.81 -17.88
CA GLU A 220 -37.47 -7.07 -18.76
C GLU A 220 -36.77 -5.81 -19.33
N PRO A 221 -37.06 -5.39 -20.58
CA PRO A 221 -36.30 -4.33 -21.26
C PRO A 221 -36.15 -3.03 -20.46
N GLU A 222 -37.20 -2.59 -19.77
CA GLU A 222 -37.18 -1.38 -18.92
C GLU A 222 -36.27 -1.55 -17.70
N LEU A 223 -36.31 -2.73 -17.06
CA LEU A 223 -35.46 -3.07 -15.92
C LEU A 223 -34.00 -3.25 -16.34
N MET A 224 -33.75 -3.85 -17.52
CA MET A 224 -32.41 -3.96 -18.09
C MET A 224 -31.79 -2.57 -18.30
N ALA A 225 -32.53 -1.64 -18.93
CA ALA A 225 -32.06 -0.29 -19.16
C ALA A 225 -31.74 0.44 -17.85
N MET A 226 -32.63 0.34 -16.85
CA MET A 226 -32.41 0.93 -15.53
C MET A 226 -31.21 0.31 -14.80
N ALA A 227 -31.08 -1.02 -14.83
CA ALA A 227 -29.99 -1.73 -14.16
C ALA A 227 -28.63 -1.34 -14.75
N LEU A 228 -28.51 -1.27 -16.08
CA LEU A 228 -27.27 -0.84 -16.74
C LEU A 228 -26.94 0.62 -16.43
N LEU A 229 -27.93 1.51 -16.45
CA LEU A 229 -27.72 2.93 -16.12
C LEU A 229 -27.25 3.12 -14.68
N LEU A 230 -27.93 2.51 -13.71
CA LEU A 230 -27.58 2.62 -12.29
C LEU A 230 -26.22 2.01 -11.99
N LYS A 231 -25.89 0.90 -12.66
CA LYS A 231 -24.59 0.24 -12.57
C LYS A 231 -23.46 1.17 -13.02
N GLU A 232 -23.53 1.70 -14.24
CA GLU A 232 -22.51 2.61 -14.78
C GLU A 232 -22.39 3.89 -13.93
N LYS A 233 -23.53 4.44 -13.50
CA LYS A 233 -23.55 5.61 -12.62
C LYS A 233 -22.85 5.33 -11.29
N ASN A 234 -23.21 4.22 -10.61
CA ASN A 234 -22.65 3.84 -9.32
C ASN A 234 -21.12 3.66 -9.41
N TRP A 235 -20.64 3.00 -10.45
CA TRP A 235 -19.20 2.79 -10.66
C TRP A 235 -18.44 4.09 -10.85
N SER A 236 -18.97 4.98 -11.69
CA SER A 236 -18.40 6.30 -11.88
C SER A 236 -18.39 7.10 -10.57
N GLU A 237 -19.47 7.07 -9.80
CA GLU A 237 -19.55 7.75 -8.51
C GLU A 237 -18.55 7.19 -7.49
N LEU A 238 -18.39 5.87 -7.41
CA LEU A 238 -17.45 5.21 -6.50
C LEU A 238 -15.98 5.57 -6.81
N LEU A 239 -15.56 5.55 -8.08
CA LEU A 239 -14.20 5.95 -8.48
C LEU A 239 -13.94 7.44 -8.19
N ASN A 240 -14.97 8.27 -8.32
CA ASN A 240 -14.86 9.71 -8.08
C ASN A 240 -15.06 10.10 -6.61
N LEU A 241 -15.44 9.17 -5.72
CA LEU A 241 -15.81 9.46 -4.33
C LEU A 241 -14.64 10.06 -3.53
N TYR A 242 -13.41 9.64 -3.84
CA TYR A 242 -12.20 10.18 -3.22
C TYR A 242 -11.80 11.56 -3.79
N GLY A 243 -12.51 12.11 -4.78
CA GLY A 243 -12.14 13.32 -5.54
C GLY A 243 -11.07 13.05 -6.60
N PRO A 244 -10.66 14.02 -7.44
CA PRO A 244 -9.77 13.76 -8.58
C PRO A 244 -8.33 13.45 -8.15
N PRO A 245 -7.80 12.28 -8.49
CA PRO A 245 -6.58 12.15 -9.29
C PRO A 245 -6.91 11.45 -10.62
N ASP A 246 -6.36 11.93 -11.74
CA ASP A 246 -6.73 11.58 -13.14
C ASP A 246 -7.66 10.38 -13.32
N TYR A 247 -8.92 10.66 -13.69
CA TYR A 247 -9.96 9.65 -13.97
C TYR A 247 -10.40 8.75 -12.79
N GLY A 248 -10.10 9.10 -11.54
CA GLY A 248 -10.65 8.41 -10.36
C GLY A 248 -10.05 7.03 -10.08
N ALA A 249 -8.91 6.71 -10.71
CA ALA A 249 -8.23 5.43 -10.53
C ALA A 249 -7.33 5.38 -9.27
N GLU A 250 -7.11 6.51 -8.60
CA GLU A 250 -6.32 6.58 -7.37
C GLU A 250 -7.07 7.36 -6.26
N ILE A 251 -6.68 7.15 -5.00
CA ILE A 251 -7.19 7.96 -3.88
C ILE A 251 -6.54 9.36 -3.95
N ASN A 252 -7.35 10.42 -3.85
CA ASN A 252 -6.84 11.80 -3.88
C ASN A 252 -5.76 12.04 -2.81
N PRO A 253 -4.64 12.73 -3.15
CA PRO A 253 -3.57 13.02 -2.21
C PRO A 253 -3.98 13.71 -0.91
N LYS A 254 -5.11 14.43 -0.88
CA LYS A 254 -5.65 15.05 0.35
C LYS A 254 -6.08 14.01 1.42
N HIS A 255 -6.29 12.77 1.00
CA HIS A 255 -6.65 11.63 1.86
C HIS A 255 -5.47 10.71 2.15
N TRP A 256 -4.26 11.07 1.73
CA TRP A 256 -3.06 10.32 2.06
C TRP A 256 -2.60 10.59 3.49
N GLY A 257 -1.75 9.69 3.99
CA GLY A 257 -1.20 9.72 5.34
C GLY A 257 -1.28 8.36 6.03
N LEU A 258 -0.44 8.16 7.04
CA LEU A 258 -0.28 6.88 7.73
C LEU A 258 -1.61 6.27 8.19
N PHE A 259 -2.46 7.07 8.83
CA PHE A 259 -3.77 6.65 9.34
C PHE A 259 -4.95 7.12 8.48
N ASN A 260 -4.70 7.87 7.41
CA ASN A 260 -5.76 8.44 6.58
C ASN A 260 -6.00 7.60 5.32
N TYR A 261 -4.93 7.10 4.71
CA TYR A 261 -4.98 6.43 3.42
C TYR A 261 -5.90 5.21 3.46
N GLY A 262 -6.93 5.25 2.61
CA GLY A 262 -8.01 4.26 2.54
C GLY A 262 -9.37 4.86 2.84
N ASP A 263 -9.44 5.92 3.63
CA ASP A 263 -10.70 6.60 3.95
C ASP A 263 -10.82 7.96 3.25
N LEU A 264 -12.02 8.54 3.32
CA LEU A 264 -12.34 9.82 2.70
C LEU A 264 -13.09 10.72 3.67
N ARG A 265 -13.12 12.02 3.36
CA ARG A 265 -13.87 12.98 4.16
C ARG A 265 -15.23 13.25 3.56
N THR A 266 -16.26 13.19 4.39
CA THR A 266 -17.64 13.52 4.06
C THR A 266 -18.13 14.71 4.88
N ASN A 267 -18.88 15.60 4.23
CA ASN A 267 -19.53 16.70 4.90
C ASN A 267 -20.88 16.22 5.46
N PHE A 268 -21.02 16.27 6.79
CA PHE A 268 -22.28 15.98 7.45
C PHE A 268 -23.03 17.26 7.80
N SER A 269 -24.35 17.15 7.92
CA SER A 269 -25.22 18.24 8.35
C SER A 269 -26.31 17.73 9.30
N SER A 270 -26.89 18.67 10.04
CA SER A 270 -28.03 18.41 10.92
C SER A 270 -29.21 17.80 10.11
N PRO A 271 -29.98 16.84 10.66
CA PRO A 271 -29.99 16.39 12.06
C PRO A 271 -29.05 15.21 12.38
N TRP A 272 -28.32 14.68 11.40
CA TRP A 272 -27.61 13.41 11.54
C TRP A 272 -26.28 13.52 12.30
N ALA A 273 -25.62 14.67 12.21
CA ALA A 273 -24.45 15.04 13.02
C ALA A 273 -24.33 16.57 13.14
N GLN A 274 -23.40 17.03 13.98
CA GLN A 274 -22.94 18.42 13.91
C GLN A 274 -22.41 18.70 12.50
N SER A 275 -22.71 19.87 11.95
CA SER A 275 -22.24 20.20 10.60
C SER A 275 -20.72 20.32 10.56
N GLY A 276 -20.08 19.63 9.61
CA GLY A 276 -18.63 19.63 9.47
C GLY A 276 -18.11 18.51 8.57
N ASP A 277 -16.81 18.55 8.29
CA ASP A 277 -16.09 17.54 7.51
C ASP A 277 -15.46 16.49 8.43
N TYR A 278 -15.96 15.26 8.33
CA TYR A 278 -15.52 14.12 9.13
C TYR A 278 -14.94 13.02 8.24
N TRP A 279 -14.14 12.14 8.82
CA TRP A 279 -13.78 10.87 8.19
C TRP A 279 -15.02 9.99 8.03
N ASN A 280 -15.09 9.24 6.93
CA ASN A 280 -16.28 8.50 6.53
C ASN A 280 -16.50 7.27 7.41
N ASN A 281 -15.43 6.68 7.95
CA ASN A 281 -15.47 5.59 8.94
C ASN A 281 -16.44 4.46 8.56
N ASN A 282 -16.34 3.97 7.33
CA ASN A 282 -17.21 2.93 6.76
C ASN A 282 -18.72 3.29 6.71
N ALA A 283 -19.10 4.56 6.66
CA ALA A 283 -20.48 4.92 6.36
C ALA A 283 -20.90 4.34 5.00
N TYR A 284 -22.10 3.76 4.97
CA TYR A 284 -22.70 3.09 3.80
C TYR A 284 -21.87 1.92 3.22
N ASP A 285 -21.08 1.24 4.06
CA ASP A 285 -20.33 0.04 3.70
C ASP A 285 -19.39 0.23 2.50
N LEU A 286 -18.67 1.36 2.47
CA LEU A 286 -17.82 1.76 1.35
C LEU A 286 -16.87 0.64 0.82
N PRO A 287 -16.09 -0.07 1.67
CA PRO A 287 -15.24 -1.17 1.20
C PRO A 287 -16.05 -2.29 0.52
N TYR A 288 -17.25 -2.59 1.01
CA TYR A 288 -18.12 -3.59 0.39
C TYR A 288 -18.58 -3.13 -1.01
N GLN A 289 -19.01 -1.88 -1.15
CA GLN A 289 -19.44 -1.32 -2.44
C GLN A 289 -18.31 -1.36 -3.49
N LEU A 290 -17.09 -1.01 -3.07
CA LEU A 290 -15.90 -1.06 -3.94
C LEU A 290 -15.57 -2.49 -4.37
N LEU A 291 -15.59 -3.45 -3.44
CA LEU A 291 -15.27 -4.85 -3.77
C LEU A 291 -16.36 -5.51 -4.63
N VAL A 292 -17.64 -5.16 -4.45
CA VAL A 292 -18.72 -5.60 -5.34
C VAL A 292 -18.54 -5.01 -6.74
N ALA A 293 -18.18 -3.73 -6.86
CA ALA A 293 -17.88 -3.12 -8.15
C ALA A 293 -16.69 -3.81 -8.84
N TYR A 294 -15.62 -4.16 -8.11
CA TYR A 294 -14.51 -4.97 -8.64
C TYR A 294 -15.00 -6.31 -9.20
N LEU A 295 -15.81 -7.06 -8.43
CA LEU A 295 -16.32 -8.36 -8.90
C LEU A 295 -17.16 -8.22 -10.17
N GLN A 296 -17.96 -7.17 -10.29
CA GLN A 296 -18.83 -6.95 -11.46
C GLN A 296 -18.09 -6.45 -12.72
N THR A 297 -16.97 -5.74 -12.56
CA THR A 297 -16.23 -5.08 -13.64
C THR A 297 -14.95 -5.82 -14.05
N GLY A 298 -14.26 -6.41 -13.09
CA GLY A 298 -12.86 -6.82 -13.22
C GLY A 298 -11.85 -5.65 -13.25
N ASP A 299 -12.28 -4.40 -13.06
CA ASP A 299 -11.40 -3.23 -13.07
C ASP A 299 -10.57 -3.17 -11.78
N SER A 300 -9.24 -3.22 -11.91
CA SER A 300 -8.31 -3.27 -10.79
C SER A 300 -8.36 -2.03 -9.91
N SER A 301 -8.81 -0.89 -10.43
CA SER A 301 -8.94 0.37 -9.67
C SER A 301 -9.86 0.18 -8.46
N PHE A 302 -10.98 -0.53 -8.62
CA PHE A 302 -11.88 -0.85 -7.52
C PHE A 302 -11.26 -1.76 -6.47
N LEU A 303 -10.44 -2.74 -6.90
CA LEU A 303 -9.75 -3.61 -5.97
C LEU A 303 -8.69 -2.85 -5.18
N GLU A 304 -7.93 -1.97 -5.83
CA GLU A 304 -6.88 -1.18 -5.19
C GLU A 304 -7.44 -0.22 -4.14
N ILE A 305 -8.47 0.55 -4.50
CA ILE A 305 -9.14 1.47 -3.59
C ILE A 305 -9.90 0.70 -2.50
N GLY A 306 -10.58 -0.40 -2.87
CA GLY A 306 -11.30 -1.27 -1.93
C GLY A 306 -10.39 -1.94 -0.91
N GLU A 307 -9.21 -2.42 -1.32
CA GLU A 307 -8.21 -2.99 -0.40
C GLU A 307 -7.69 -1.93 0.57
N ALA A 308 -7.45 -0.70 0.09
CA ALA A 308 -7.03 0.41 0.94
C ALA A 308 -8.13 0.78 1.95
N ALA A 309 -9.38 0.90 1.51
CA ALA A 309 -10.54 1.22 2.35
C ALA A 309 -10.80 0.14 3.41
N LEU A 310 -10.78 -1.14 3.02
CA LEU A 310 -10.97 -2.25 3.95
C LEU A 310 -9.84 -2.33 4.98
N THR A 311 -8.60 -2.10 4.54
CA THR A 311 -7.44 -2.11 5.46
C THR A 311 -7.51 -0.96 6.44
N HIS A 312 -7.88 0.24 5.99
CA HIS A 312 -8.10 1.39 6.87
C HIS A 312 -9.19 1.08 7.90
N PHE A 313 -10.37 0.69 7.45
CA PHE A 313 -11.51 0.40 8.33
C PHE A 313 -11.14 -0.61 9.42
N LYS A 314 -10.50 -1.71 9.04
CA LYS A 314 -10.06 -2.76 9.99
C LYS A 314 -9.03 -2.28 11.02
N ASP A 315 -8.17 -1.35 10.64
CA ASP A 315 -7.02 -0.96 11.44
C ASP A 315 -7.26 0.30 12.28
N VAL A 316 -8.00 1.26 11.74
CA VAL A 316 -8.12 2.62 12.27
C VAL A 316 -9.47 2.85 12.94
N ASP A 317 -10.54 2.34 12.35
CA ASP A 317 -11.92 2.67 12.75
C ASP A 317 -12.58 1.65 13.68
N LEU A 318 -11.92 0.52 13.94
CA LEU A 318 -12.40 -0.58 14.78
C LEU A 318 -11.57 -0.75 16.05
#